data_AF-A0A413VSH8-F1
#
_entry.id   AF-A0A413VSH8-F1
#
_cell.length_a   1.000
_cell.length_b   1.000
_cell.length_c   1.000
_cell.angle_alpha   90.00
_cell.angle_beta   90.00
_cell.angle_gamma   90.00
#
_symmetry.space_group_name_H-M   'P 1'
#
loop_
_entity.id
_entity.type
_entity.pdbx_description
1 polymer ?
#
loop_
_entity_poly.entity_id
_entity_poly.type
_entity_poly.pdbx_seq_one_letter_code
_entity_poly.pdbx_strand_id
1 'polypeptide(L)'
;MKKNYIAYILLTASLMWSCSEIKDWQDEKDNIPPKSVTNVVVENINGGAIITYKLPDDPDLLAVKAVYYYKKGEDLKEAYSSAYNNTISLEGFPDVNERTVQLFTIDKSMNHSEPVEVQIKPLLPPVEMIRKSLKVNPTFGGVYMLWENTQEDEISITLYRKDAKGDMAFYDAYYSKAKEGKYTFRGLENAEQEFYFEIKDKWGNYSAPLDTVLTPLFEEEIVGRNKSGDIWQRWGWDDKSCIYRGDIVGQETAANRQFRLIHDGNTWNNSTWWHTKGNKLSDFIDWPNAEYTVMPLYFTIDMGKKASYSRLRYWMRSRSPIFSAQTFTSFEVWGTNNPKPLNQIGDGSKEDNLKYWTEWPEVNGTDEWKNDWEKLADFKLTLPSGATDPNLLTNEDTEFVKAGFEVEMDPQYANEPFRYIRFVIRECREPSAQIQLSELKFWGAYKE
;
A
#
# COMPACT_ATOMS: atom_id res chain seq x y z
N MET A 1 18.52 -75.45 36.81
CA MET A 1 18.81 -74.99 35.42
C MET A 1 19.27 -73.53 35.46
N LYS A 2 20.40 -73.16 36.06
CA LYS A 2 21.78 -73.18 35.49
C LYS A 2 21.94 -72.70 34.02
N LYS A 3 20.87 -72.36 33.29
CA LYS A 3 20.92 -71.99 31.87
C LYS A 3 20.75 -70.49 31.59
N ASN A 4 20.36 -69.69 32.59
CA ASN A 4 20.09 -68.26 32.40
C ASN A 4 21.21 -67.34 32.89
N TYR A 5 22.13 -67.79 33.75
CA TYR A 5 23.23 -66.94 34.25
C TYR A 5 24.32 -66.67 33.20
N ILE A 6 24.53 -67.60 32.27
CA ILE A 6 25.47 -67.43 31.15
C ILE A 6 24.94 -66.37 30.16
N ALA A 7 23.61 -66.32 29.95
CA ALA A 7 22.98 -65.30 29.12
C ALA A 7 23.10 -63.90 29.75
N TYR A 8 22.95 -63.78 31.07
CA TYR A 8 23.13 -62.50 31.77
C TYR A 8 24.59 -62.04 31.80
N ILE A 9 25.56 -62.95 31.96
CA ILE A 9 27.00 -62.61 31.97
C ILE A 9 27.47 -62.21 30.56
N LEU A 10 26.98 -62.87 29.51
CA LEU A 10 27.26 -62.50 28.11
C LEU A 10 26.58 -61.17 27.70
N LEU A 11 25.38 -60.89 28.21
CA LEU A 11 24.67 -59.63 27.94
C LEU A 11 25.31 -58.43 28.67
N THR A 12 25.88 -58.65 29.86
CA THR A 12 26.66 -57.62 30.56
C THR A 12 28.05 -57.41 29.95
N ALA A 13 28.65 -58.45 29.34
CA ALA A 13 29.94 -58.33 28.65
C ALA A 13 29.80 -57.62 27.27
N SER A 14 28.65 -57.76 26.60
CA SER A 14 28.38 -57.08 25.33
C SER A 14 28.06 -55.58 25.47
N LEU A 15 27.76 -55.11 26.69
CA LEU A 15 27.55 -53.68 26.98
C LEU A 15 28.86 -52.91 27.24
N MET A 16 30.00 -53.59 27.34
CA MET A 16 31.31 -52.96 27.56
C MET A 16 32.16 -52.81 26.28
N TRP A 17 31.58 -53.08 25.10
CA TRP A 17 32.28 -52.97 23.82
C TRP A 17 31.43 -52.21 22.80
N SER A 18 31.21 -50.91 23.05
CA SER A 18 31.06 -49.93 21.98
C SER A 18 31.15 -48.52 22.56
N CYS A 19 32.39 -48.04 22.71
CA CYS A 19 32.68 -46.65 22.47
C CYS A 19 33.96 -46.67 21.65
N SER A 20 33.83 -46.83 20.33
CA SER A 20 34.89 -46.40 19.43
C SER A 20 35.12 -44.94 19.74
N GLU A 21 36.39 -44.57 20.01
CA GLU A 21 36.84 -43.20 20.19
C GLU A 21 36.00 -42.26 19.31
N ILE A 22 35.22 -41.40 19.97
CA ILE A 22 34.64 -40.24 19.30
C ILE A 22 35.88 -39.51 18.80
N LYS A 23 36.09 -39.54 17.48
CA LYS A 23 37.14 -38.77 16.83
C LYS A 23 36.93 -37.34 17.31
N ASP A 24 37.86 -36.86 18.13
CA ASP A 24 37.78 -35.51 18.67
C ASP A 24 37.90 -34.57 17.47
N TRP A 25 36.77 -34.05 17.00
CA TRP A 25 36.72 -33.07 15.91
C TRP A 25 37.11 -31.68 16.42
N GLN A 26 37.98 -31.61 17.41
CA GLN A 26 38.61 -30.38 17.80
C GLN A 26 39.72 -30.11 16.80
N ASP A 27 39.55 -29.04 16.03
CA ASP A 27 40.65 -28.43 15.29
C ASP A 27 41.84 -28.28 16.26
N GLU A 28 43.06 -28.60 15.81
CA GLU A 28 44.26 -28.45 16.62
C GLU A 28 44.34 -27.00 17.12
N LYS A 29 44.28 -26.82 18.44
CA LYS A 29 44.42 -25.50 19.03
C LYS A 29 45.87 -25.09 18.99
N ASP A 30 46.16 -23.99 18.32
CA ASP A 30 47.44 -23.31 18.42
C ASP A 30 47.32 -21.99 19.19
N ASN A 31 48.47 -21.40 19.52
CA ASN A 31 48.56 -20.09 20.15
C ASN A 31 49.22 -19.07 19.20
N ILE A 32 49.09 -19.24 17.88
CA ILE A 32 49.72 -18.39 16.88
C ILE A 32 48.65 -17.45 16.34
N PRO A 33 48.66 -16.15 16.70
CA PRO A 33 47.66 -15.23 16.19
C PRO A 33 47.76 -15.05 14.68
N PRO A 34 46.62 -14.95 13.97
CA PRO A 34 46.61 -14.69 12.54
C PRO A 34 47.15 -13.29 12.24
N LYS A 35 47.61 -13.08 11.00
CA LYS A 35 48.00 -11.73 10.54
C LYS A 35 46.78 -10.84 10.35
N SER A 36 46.93 -9.55 10.61
CA SER A 36 45.87 -8.57 10.37
C SER A 36 45.52 -8.43 8.89
N VAL A 37 44.31 -7.94 8.61
CA VAL A 37 43.86 -7.65 7.24
C VAL A 37 44.72 -6.56 6.57
N THR A 38 44.82 -6.58 5.23
CA THR A 38 45.58 -5.59 4.44
C THR A 38 44.71 -4.97 3.34
N ASN A 39 45.19 -3.90 2.68
CA ASN A 39 44.47 -3.22 1.59
C ASN A 39 43.03 -2.85 1.94
N VAL A 40 42.83 -2.24 3.11
CA VAL A 40 41.50 -1.84 3.57
C VAL A 40 40.99 -0.65 2.76
N VAL A 41 39.79 -0.78 2.21
CA VAL A 41 39.07 0.23 1.45
C VAL A 41 37.72 0.47 2.12
N VAL A 42 37.38 1.73 2.35
CA VAL A 42 36.12 2.15 2.97
C VAL A 42 35.23 2.81 1.93
N GLU A 43 34.01 2.32 1.81
CA GLU A 43 32.91 2.96 1.10
C GLU A 43 31.86 3.40 2.12
N ASN A 44 31.60 4.70 2.24
CA ASN A 44 30.60 5.22 3.17
C ASN A 44 29.21 5.17 2.52
N ILE A 45 28.24 4.60 3.22
CA ILE A 45 26.85 4.47 2.79
C ILE A 45 25.92 5.22 3.74
N ASN A 46 24.64 5.36 3.39
CA ASN A 46 23.65 6.02 4.24
C ASN A 46 23.47 5.26 5.56
N GLY A 47 23.78 5.91 6.68
CA GLY A 47 23.71 5.26 8.00
C GLY A 47 24.72 4.14 8.21
N GLY A 48 25.78 4.06 7.40
CA GLY A 48 26.73 2.95 7.43
C GLY A 48 28.05 3.15 6.70
N ALA A 49 28.84 2.09 6.66
CA ALA A 49 30.02 1.96 5.81
C ALA A 49 30.25 0.49 5.44
N ILE A 50 30.69 0.26 4.21
CA ILE A 50 31.15 -1.03 3.70
C ILE A 50 32.67 -1.00 3.72
N ILE A 51 33.28 -1.95 4.42
CA ILE A 51 34.74 -2.05 4.53
C ILE A 51 35.18 -3.32 3.82
N THR A 52 35.97 -3.15 2.76
CA THR A 52 36.54 -4.23 1.95
C THR A 52 38.03 -4.36 2.26
N TYR A 53 38.52 -5.58 2.38
CA TYR A 53 39.90 -5.85 2.76
C TYR A 53 40.45 -7.11 2.11
N LYS A 54 41.77 -7.29 2.18
CA LYS A 54 42.45 -8.53 1.79
C LYS A 54 42.74 -9.37 3.03
N LEU A 55 42.23 -10.60 3.01
CA LEU A 55 42.44 -11.59 4.07
C LEU A 55 43.91 -12.04 4.12
N PRO A 56 44.44 -12.37 5.32
CA PRO A 56 45.73 -13.02 5.46
C PRO A 56 45.70 -14.44 4.88
N ASP A 57 46.85 -14.92 4.42
CA ASP A 57 47.01 -16.32 4.03
C ASP A 57 47.27 -17.14 5.29
N ASP A 58 46.16 -17.65 5.87
CA ASP A 58 46.18 -18.40 7.12
C ASP A 58 45.21 -19.60 7.04
N PRO A 59 45.69 -20.86 7.14
CA PRO A 59 44.86 -22.06 6.95
C PRO A 59 43.72 -22.22 7.97
N ASP A 60 43.86 -21.64 9.16
CA ASP A 60 42.89 -21.78 10.26
C ASP A 60 42.11 -20.49 10.55
N LEU A 61 42.13 -19.51 9.63
CA LEU A 61 41.35 -18.28 9.75
C LEU A 61 39.86 -18.59 9.89
N LEU A 62 39.24 -18.01 10.91
CA LEU A 62 37.81 -18.15 11.21
C LEU A 62 37.00 -16.98 10.67
N ALA A 63 37.38 -15.76 11.06
CA ALA A 63 36.61 -14.56 10.78
C ALA A 63 37.42 -13.27 10.89
N VAL A 64 36.86 -12.20 10.35
CA VAL A 64 37.25 -10.83 10.64
C VAL A 64 36.20 -10.20 11.54
N LYS A 65 36.62 -9.59 12.64
CA LYS A 65 35.79 -8.90 13.61
C LYS A 65 36.03 -7.40 13.51
N ALA A 66 34.97 -6.63 13.32
CA ALA A 66 34.99 -5.18 13.46
C ALA A 66 34.47 -4.79 14.84
N VAL A 67 35.19 -3.91 15.53
CA VAL A 67 34.80 -3.30 16.80
C VAL A 67 34.64 -1.80 16.60
N TYR A 68 33.48 -1.27 16.97
CA TYR A 68 33.09 0.12 16.73
C TYR A 68 32.09 0.60 17.79
N TYR A 69 31.68 1.86 17.74
CA TYR A 69 30.63 2.43 18.61
C TYR A 69 29.65 3.25 17.77
N TYR A 70 28.37 3.30 18.16
CA TYR A 70 27.40 4.18 17.52
C TYR A 70 27.61 5.62 17.95
N LYS A 71 27.72 5.93 19.24
CA LYS A 71 28.15 7.26 19.72
C LYS A 71 29.36 7.16 20.63
N LYS A 72 30.24 8.16 20.56
CA LYS A 72 31.48 8.16 21.34
C LYS A 72 31.15 8.14 22.83
N GLY A 73 31.63 7.11 23.54
CA GLY A 73 31.36 6.88 24.96
C GLY A 73 30.24 5.88 25.27
N GLU A 74 29.59 5.31 24.25
CA GLU A 74 28.67 4.16 24.41
C GLU A 74 29.41 2.82 24.35
N ASP A 75 28.68 1.74 24.66
CA ASP A 75 29.17 0.36 24.56
C ASP A 75 29.66 0.02 23.14
N LEU A 76 30.79 -0.69 23.09
CA LEU A 76 31.34 -1.20 21.84
C LEU A 76 30.42 -2.25 21.22
N LYS A 77 30.29 -2.18 19.90
CA LYS A 77 29.57 -3.12 19.05
C LYS A 77 30.55 -3.95 18.26
N GLU A 78 30.13 -5.15 17.93
CA GLU A 78 30.93 -6.12 17.20
C GLU A 78 30.16 -6.58 15.97
N ALA A 79 30.83 -6.62 14.83
CA ALA A 79 30.35 -7.25 13.61
C ALA A 79 31.36 -8.27 13.13
N TYR A 80 30.89 -9.34 12.49
CA TYR A 80 31.72 -10.46 12.06
C TYR A 80 31.51 -10.73 10.57
N SER A 81 32.61 -10.99 9.87
CA SER A 81 32.62 -11.52 8.51
C SER A 81 33.41 -12.83 8.51
N SER A 82 32.88 -13.90 7.91
CA SER A 82 33.60 -15.17 7.83
C SER A 82 34.89 -15.06 7.02
N ALA A 83 35.79 -16.02 7.19
CA ALA A 83 37.02 -16.15 6.38
C ALA A 83 36.77 -16.38 4.87
N TYR A 84 35.52 -16.61 4.46
CA TYR A 84 35.14 -16.74 3.05
C TYR A 84 34.72 -15.40 2.43
N ASN A 85 34.56 -14.36 3.25
CA ASN A 85 34.14 -13.03 2.84
C ASN A 85 35.25 -12.01 3.11
N ASN A 86 35.44 -11.11 2.16
CA ASN A 86 36.45 -10.05 2.20
C ASN A 86 35.85 -8.67 2.51
N THR A 87 34.61 -8.63 2.97
CA THR A 87 33.81 -7.41 3.14
C THR A 87 32.99 -7.49 4.42
N ILE A 88 32.93 -6.39 5.17
CA ILE A 88 32.06 -6.22 6.33
C ILE A 88 31.18 -4.97 6.15
N SER A 89 29.85 -5.14 6.28
CA SER A 89 28.89 -4.03 6.27
C SER A 89 28.62 -3.59 7.70
N LEU A 90 28.76 -2.30 7.98
CA LEU A 90 28.41 -1.69 9.25
C LEU A 90 27.23 -0.74 9.00
N GLU A 91 26.11 -0.96 9.67
CA GLU A 91 24.86 -0.23 9.46
C GLU A 91 24.25 0.22 10.80
N GLY A 92 23.34 1.18 10.75
CA GLY A 92 22.61 1.68 11.92
C GLY A 92 23.26 2.87 12.61
N PHE A 93 24.20 3.56 11.97
CA PHE A 93 24.81 4.77 12.53
C PHE A 93 23.81 5.93 12.53
N PRO A 94 23.61 6.63 13.67
CA PRO A 94 22.61 7.68 13.80
C PRO A 94 22.99 9.02 13.15
N ASP A 95 24.24 9.19 12.71
CA ASP A 95 24.76 10.48 12.26
C ASP A 95 25.96 10.33 11.29
N VAL A 96 26.44 11.48 10.80
CA VAL A 96 27.53 11.59 9.81
C VAL A 96 28.91 11.83 10.43
N ASN A 97 29.06 11.62 11.73
CA ASN A 97 30.32 11.87 12.44
C ASN A 97 31.38 10.82 12.07
N GLU A 98 32.64 11.26 12.04
CA GLU A 98 33.78 10.38 11.80
C GLU A 98 34.06 9.50 13.03
N ARG A 99 34.37 8.22 12.78
CA ARG A 99 34.59 7.21 13.82
C ARG A 99 35.71 6.26 13.43
N THR A 100 36.41 5.75 14.43
CA THR A 100 37.42 4.70 14.27
C THR A 100 36.76 3.33 14.44
N VAL A 101 36.95 2.46 13.45
CA VAL A 101 36.63 1.04 13.49
C VAL A 101 37.93 0.25 13.61
N GLN A 102 37.96 -0.71 14.53
CA GLN A 102 39.10 -1.60 14.70
C GLN A 102 38.78 -2.97 14.09
N LEU A 103 39.60 -3.41 13.15
CA LEU A 103 39.48 -4.73 12.51
C LEU A 103 40.48 -5.72 13.11
N PHE A 104 40.00 -6.88 13.51
CA PHE A 104 40.78 -7.99 14.03
C PHE A 104 40.55 -9.22 13.15
N THR A 105 41.59 -9.98 12.84
CA THR A 105 41.42 -11.36 12.34
C THR A 105 41.38 -12.32 13.52
N ILE A 106 40.54 -13.34 13.41
CA ILE A 106 40.30 -14.36 14.43
C ILE A 106 40.53 -15.71 13.75
N ASP A 107 41.31 -16.57 14.38
CA ASP A 107 41.51 -17.96 13.96
C ASP A 107 40.52 -18.91 14.64
N LYS A 108 40.55 -20.20 14.30
CA LYS A 108 39.71 -21.24 14.91
C LYS A 108 40.06 -21.50 16.38
N SER A 109 41.28 -21.14 16.81
CA SER A 109 41.77 -21.26 18.18
C SER A 109 41.34 -20.08 19.08
N MET A 110 40.64 -19.09 18.52
CA MET A 110 40.21 -17.84 19.15
C MET A 110 41.36 -16.87 19.50
N ASN A 111 42.50 -16.96 18.82
CA ASN A 111 43.54 -15.94 18.90
C ASN A 111 43.16 -14.73 18.02
N HIS A 112 43.57 -13.54 18.46
CA HIS A 112 43.26 -12.27 17.81
C HIS A 112 44.54 -11.62 17.26
N SER A 113 44.48 -11.08 16.04
CA SER A 113 45.56 -10.26 15.50
C SER A 113 45.68 -8.90 16.20
N GLU A 114 46.76 -8.18 15.92
CA GLU A 114 46.82 -6.73 16.18
C GLU A 114 45.72 -5.99 15.37
N PRO A 115 45.11 -4.93 15.93
CA PRO A 115 44.03 -4.21 15.28
C PRO A 115 44.52 -3.38 14.09
N VAL A 116 43.71 -3.36 13.02
CA VAL A 116 43.84 -2.35 11.96
C VAL A 116 42.77 -1.29 12.19
N GLU A 117 43.22 -0.06 12.48
CA GLU A 117 42.32 1.07 12.68
C GLU A 117 41.94 1.73 11.35
N VAL A 118 40.65 1.94 11.16
CA VAL A 118 40.08 2.47 9.92
C VAL A 118 39.10 3.58 10.28
N GLN A 119 39.17 4.70 9.57
CA GLN A 119 38.23 5.80 9.76
C GLN A 119 37.04 5.65 8.81
N ILE A 120 35.83 5.73 9.36
CA ILE A 120 34.58 5.76 8.60
C ILE A 120 33.86 7.08 8.86
N LYS A 121 33.11 7.56 7.86
CA LYS A 121 32.27 8.75 7.95
C LYS A 121 30.95 8.46 7.22
N PRO A 122 29.96 7.87 7.92
CA PRO A 122 28.67 7.51 7.32
C PRO A 122 28.00 8.68 6.60
N LEU A 123 27.25 8.38 5.54
CA LEU A 123 26.38 9.35 4.91
C LEU A 123 25.10 9.54 5.75
N LEU A 124 24.30 10.54 5.39
CA LEU A 124 23.06 10.89 6.10
C LEU A 124 22.20 9.63 6.34
N PRO A 125 21.78 9.34 7.57
CA PRO A 125 21.07 8.12 7.86
C PRO A 125 19.71 8.10 7.16
N PRO A 126 19.21 6.91 6.77
CA PRO A 126 17.94 6.79 6.05
C PRO A 126 16.77 7.42 6.79
N VAL A 127 16.72 7.28 8.12
CA VAL A 127 15.67 7.87 8.98
C VAL A 127 15.54 9.39 8.80
N GLU A 128 16.66 10.09 8.61
CA GLU A 128 16.70 11.55 8.41
C GLU A 128 16.42 11.94 6.96
N MET A 129 16.76 11.09 6.00
CA MET A 129 16.37 11.26 4.59
C MET A 129 14.84 11.18 4.43
N ILE A 130 14.24 10.16 5.02
CA ILE A 130 12.79 9.94 5.02
C ILE A 130 12.09 11.10 5.73
N ARG A 131 12.65 11.57 6.84
CA ARG A 131 12.14 12.75 7.54
C ARG A 131 12.12 14.00 6.67
N LYS A 132 13.15 14.23 5.85
CA LYS A 132 13.22 15.38 4.94
C LYS A 132 12.22 15.29 3.78
N SER A 133 11.84 14.10 3.35
CA SER A 133 10.83 13.88 2.30
C SER A 133 9.39 13.86 2.84
N LEU A 134 9.21 13.67 4.16
CA LEU A 134 7.90 13.62 4.81
C LEU A 134 7.09 14.91 4.59
N LYS A 135 5.95 14.77 3.93
CA LYS A 135 4.90 15.80 3.80
C LYS A 135 3.68 15.37 4.58
N VAL A 136 3.09 16.29 5.33
CA VAL A 136 1.88 16.06 6.12
C VAL A 136 0.83 17.10 5.72
N ASN A 137 -0.37 16.63 5.39
CA ASN A 137 -1.51 17.45 4.98
C ASN A 137 -2.77 17.05 5.76
N PRO A 138 -3.69 17.98 6.04
CA PRO A 138 -4.98 17.63 6.62
C PRO A 138 -5.82 16.85 5.62
N THR A 139 -6.59 15.88 6.12
CA THR A 139 -7.58 15.13 5.32
C THR A 139 -8.84 14.89 6.16
N PHE A 140 -9.85 14.26 5.57
CA PHE A 140 -11.11 13.97 6.24
C PHE A 140 -10.93 13.07 7.45
N GLY A 141 -11.33 13.58 8.62
CA GLY A 141 -11.22 12.87 9.90
C GLY A 141 -9.79 12.47 10.28
N GLY A 142 -8.77 13.16 9.74
CA GLY A 142 -7.39 12.71 9.88
C GLY A 142 -6.30 13.63 9.34
N VAL A 143 -5.07 13.11 9.37
CA VAL A 143 -3.88 13.69 8.73
C VAL A 143 -3.26 12.68 7.79
N TYR A 144 -2.98 13.11 6.57
CA TYR A 144 -2.38 12.31 5.50
C TYR A 144 -0.90 12.63 5.37
N MET A 145 -0.11 11.58 5.16
CA MET A 145 1.34 11.65 5.04
C MET A 145 1.83 11.00 3.76
N LEU A 146 2.88 11.60 3.20
CA LEU A 146 3.64 11.12 2.06
C LEU A 146 5.13 11.15 2.40
N TRP A 147 5.87 10.09 2.09
CA TRP A 147 7.33 10.07 2.26
C TRP A 147 8.00 9.18 1.21
N GLU A 148 9.30 9.37 1.07
CA GLU A 148 10.16 8.55 0.21
C GLU A 148 11.23 7.85 1.05
N ASN A 149 11.34 6.54 0.87
CA ASN A 149 12.28 5.63 1.52
C ASN A 149 13.03 4.82 0.45
N THR A 150 13.99 5.47 -0.21
CA THR A 150 14.71 4.90 -1.36
C THR A 150 15.43 3.57 -1.10
N GLN A 151 15.73 3.28 0.17
CA GLN A 151 16.45 2.09 0.62
C GLN A 151 15.52 0.99 1.18
N GLU A 152 14.22 1.23 1.23
CA GLU A 152 13.22 0.29 1.76
C GLU A 152 13.52 -0.14 3.21
N ASP A 153 14.11 0.76 4.00
CA ASP A 153 14.42 0.52 5.41
C ASP A 153 13.14 0.36 6.23
N GLU A 154 13.20 -0.52 7.23
CA GLU A 154 12.10 -0.68 8.18
C GLU A 154 12.03 0.53 9.11
N ILE A 155 10.92 1.26 9.01
CA ILE A 155 10.65 2.45 9.79
C ILE A 155 9.32 2.36 10.54
N SER A 156 9.23 3.15 11.59
CA SER A 156 7.99 3.52 12.26
C SER A 156 7.80 5.02 12.21
N ILE A 157 6.60 5.48 11.89
CA ILE A 157 6.19 6.88 11.97
C ILE A 157 5.17 6.97 13.08
N THR A 158 5.51 7.70 14.14
CA THR A 158 4.66 7.87 15.31
C THR A 158 4.05 9.26 15.31
N LEU A 159 2.75 9.34 15.53
CA LEU A 159 2.02 10.59 15.73
C LEU A 159 1.78 10.81 17.22
N TYR A 160 2.14 11.99 17.71
CA TYR A 160 1.78 12.48 19.02
C TYR A 160 0.90 13.73 18.88
N ARG A 161 -0.05 13.89 19.81
CA ARG A 161 -0.91 15.07 19.91
C ARG A 161 -1.17 15.42 21.37
N LYS A 162 -1.64 16.64 21.63
CA LYS A 162 -2.08 17.03 22.97
C LYS A 162 -3.30 16.22 23.42
N ASP A 163 -3.27 15.73 24.66
CA ASP A 163 -4.40 15.10 25.32
C ASP A 163 -5.39 16.14 25.90
N ALA A 164 -6.44 15.67 26.58
CA ALA A 164 -7.44 16.56 27.19
C ALA A 164 -6.87 17.48 28.29
N LYS A 165 -5.66 17.21 28.80
CA LYS A 165 -4.95 18.03 29.80
C LYS A 165 -3.96 19.00 29.15
N GLY A 166 -3.74 18.90 27.84
CA GLY A 166 -2.79 19.70 27.09
C GLY A 166 -1.37 19.12 27.04
N ASP A 167 -1.18 17.91 27.58
CA ASP A 167 0.11 17.22 27.57
C ASP A 167 0.28 16.43 26.27
N MET A 168 1.51 16.40 25.74
CA MET A 168 1.84 15.61 24.56
C MET A 168 1.73 14.12 24.84
N ALA A 169 0.82 13.45 24.13
CA ALA A 169 0.53 12.03 24.27
C ALA A 169 0.70 11.28 22.95
N PHE A 170 1.13 10.02 23.07
CA PHE A 170 1.13 9.08 21.96
C PHE A 170 -0.29 8.91 21.42
N TYR A 171 -0.46 9.04 20.11
CA TYR A 171 -1.73 8.79 19.43
C TYR A 171 -1.72 7.41 18.77
N ASP A 172 -0.84 7.23 17.79
CA ASP A 172 -0.73 5.99 17.02
C ASP A 172 0.62 5.90 16.31
N ALA A 173 1.00 4.71 15.85
CA ALA A 173 2.22 4.46 15.09
C ALA A 173 1.99 3.56 13.88
N TYR A 174 2.57 3.95 12.74
CA TYR A 174 2.52 3.20 11.51
C TYR A 174 3.90 2.63 11.17
N TYR A 175 3.93 1.36 10.76
CA TYR A 175 5.17 0.65 10.41
C TYR A 175 5.20 0.39 8.90
N SER A 176 6.35 0.66 8.26
CA SER A 176 6.48 0.48 6.82
C SER A 176 7.92 0.20 6.40
N LYS A 177 8.04 -0.41 5.22
CA LYS A 177 9.29 -0.55 4.45
C LYS A 177 9.10 -0.11 2.99
N ALA A 178 7.96 0.51 2.67
CA ALA A 178 7.60 0.85 1.30
C ALA A 178 8.53 1.94 0.76
N LYS A 179 8.99 1.78 -0.49
CA LYS A 179 9.86 2.76 -1.16
C LYS A 179 9.21 4.14 -1.29
N GLU A 180 7.96 4.17 -1.73
CA GLU A 180 7.11 5.36 -1.68
C GLU A 180 5.99 5.06 -0.70
N GLY A 181 5.94 5.86 0.36
CA GLY A 181 5.03 5.63 1.47
C GLY A 181 3.90 6.64 1.49
N LYS A 182 2.70 6.13 1.77
CA LYS A 182 1.50 6.93 1.99
C LYS A 182 0.72 6.34 3.15
N TYR A 183 0.25 7.18 4.07
CA TYR A 183 -0.55 6.73 5.20
C TYR A 183 -1.42 7.85 5.76
N THR A 184 -2.58 7.48 6.30
CA THR A 184 -3.52 8.42 6.93
C THR A 184 -3.79 8.00 8.36
N PHE A 185 -3.47 8.88 9.31
CA PHE A 185 -3.96 8.74 10.69
C PHE A 185 -5.40 9.25 10.75
N ARG A 186 -6.34 8.38 11.13
CA ARG A 186 -7.78 8.67 11.21
C ARG A 186 -8.24 8.90 12.65
N GLY A 187 -9.50 9.30 12.83
CA GLY A 187 -10.12 9.50 14.14
C GLY A 187 -9.82 10.86 14.78
N LEU A 188 -9.33 11.82 14.00
CA LEU A 188 -9.01 13.16 14.46
C LEU A 188 -10.20 14.11 14.24
N GLU A 189 -10.43 14.97 15.24
CA GLU A 189 -11.50 15.96 15.20
C GLU A 189 -11.20 17.08 14.20
N ASN A 190 -12.24 17.66 13.59
CA ASN A 190 -12.14 18.89 12.80
C ASN A 190 -11.96 20.10 13.73
N ALA A 191 -10.75 20.23 14.28
CA ALA A 191 -10.32 21.35 15.09
C ALA A 191 -8.81 21.54 14.90
N GLU A 192 -8.36 22.79 14.98
CA GLU A 192 -6.94 23.14 14.91
C GLU A 192 -6.19 22.49 16.09
N GLN A 193 -5.19 21.67 15.77
CA GLN A 193 -4.44 20.87 16.72
C GLN A 193 -2.95 20.86 16.35
N GLU A 194 -2.10 20.81 17.39
CA GLU A 194 -0.66 20.59 17.24
C GLU A 194 -0.38 19.08 17.08
N PHE A 195 0.38 18.73 16.06
CA PHE A 195 0.80 17.38 15.73
C PHE A 195 2.31 17.28 15.69
N TYR A 196 2.83 16.18 16.21
CA TYR A 196 4.24 15.90 16.31
C TYR A 196 4.49 14.53 15.70
N PHE A 197 5.31 14.48 14.65
CA PHE A 197 5.67 13.24 13.99
C PHE A 197 7.12 12.89 14.28
N GLU A 198 7.34 11.65 14.67
CA GLU A 198 8.66 11.10 14.96
C GLU A 198 8.88 9.87 14.10
N ILE A 199 10.03 9.79 13.42
CA ILE A 199 10.39 8.61 12.64
C ILE A 199 11.51 7.89 13.37
N LYS A 200 11.34 6.57 13.51
CA LYS A 200 12.29 5.67 14.15
C LYS A 200 12.59 4.48 13.26
N ASP A 201 13.86 4.09 13.17
CA ASP A 201 14.30 2.90 12.44
C ASP A 201 14.39 1.63 13.33
N LYS A 202 14.70 0.49 12.71
CA LYS A 202 14.88 -0.80 13.43
C LYS A 202 16.05 -0.81 14.43
N TRP A 203 17.03 0.08 14.26
CA TRP A 203 18.19 0.19 15.13
C TRP A 203 17.94 1.09 16.36
N GLY A 204 16.79 1.76 16.39
CA GLY A 204 16.40 2.67 17.46
C GLY A 204 16.90 4.10 17.29
N ASN A 205 17.34 4.47 16.08
CA ASN A 205 17.66 5.86 15.77
C ASN A 205 16.38 6.63 15.47
N TYR A 206 16.39 7.90 15.88
CA TYR A 206 15.28 8.83 15.70
C TYR A 206 15.72 9.96 14.78
N SER A 207 14.83 10.42 13.89
CA SER A 207 15.02 11.66 13.14
C SER A 207 14.62 12.89 13.97
N ALA A 208 14.94 14.08 13.46
CA ALA A 208 14.39 15.30 14.02
C ALA A 208 12.84 15.30 13.92
N PRO A 209 12.09 15.66 14.97
CA PRO A 209 10.64 15.64 14.93
C PRO A 209 10.07 16.62 13.88
N LEU A 210 8.86 16.35 13.39
CA LEU A 210 8.06 17.28 12.60
C LEU A 210 6.93 17.83 13.45
N ASP A 211 7.06 19.09 13.83
CA ASP A 211 6.03 19.81 14.56
C ASP A 211 5.20 20.61 13.54
N THR A 212 3.87 20.45 13.58
CA THR A 212 2.97 21.17 12.68
C THR A 212 1.62 21.43 13.36
N VAL A 213 0.91 22.45 12.88
CA VAL A 213 -0.45 22.77 13.33
C VAL A 213 -1.37 22.57 12.15
N LEU A 214 -2.30 21.63 12.27
CA LEU A 214 -3.23 21.27 11.20
C LEU A 214 -4.67 21.23 11.71
N THR A 215 -5.61 21.43 10.80
CA THR A 215 -7.04 21.26 11.05
C THR A 215 -7.56 20.16 10.13
N PRO A 216 -7.78 18.92 10.63
CA PRO A 216 -8.43 17.86 9.86
C PRO A 216 -9.76 18.31 9.26
N LEU A 217 -10.13 17.76 8.11
CA LEU A 217 -11.34 18.20 7.40
C LEU A 217 -12.60 17.57 8.01
N PHE A 218 -13.66 18.37 8.08
CA PHE A 218 -15.00 17.88 8.38
C PHE A 218 -15.49 16.93 7.29
N GLU A 219 -16.07 15.80 7.69
CA GLU A 219 -16.70 14.86 6.77
C GLU A 219 -18.22 14.87 6.99
N GLU A 220 -18.97 15.06 5.91
CA GLU A 220 -20.43 14.90 5.84
C GLU A 220 -20.82 14.02 4.65
N GLU A 221 -22.05 13.51 4.66
CA GLU A 221 -22.61 12.79 3.51
C GLU A 221 -22.94 13.78 2.39
N ILE A 222 -22.41 13.53 1.19
CA ILE A 222 -22.80 14.26 -0.02
C ILE A 222 -24.12 13.66 -0.49
N VAL A 223 -25.20 14.43 -0.38
CA VAL A 223 -26.56 13.92 -0.59
C VAL A 223 -26.93 13.97 -2.07
N GLY A 224 -27.35 12.82 -2.62
CA GLY A 224 -27.81 12.71 -4.01
C GLY A 224 -29.26 13.10 -4.25
N ARG A 225 -30.05 13.24 -3.19
CA ARG A 225 -31.47 13.62 -3.22
C ARG A 225 -31.81 14.51 -2.04
N ASN A 226 -32.71 15.47 -2.26
CA ASN A 226 -33.32 16.26 -1.20
C ASN A 226 -34.85 16.30 -1.36
N LYS A 227 -35.52 17.12 -0.55
CA LYS A 227 -36.99 17.29 -0.59
C LYS A 227 -37.53 17.80 -1.93
N SER A 228 -36.70 18.47 -2.72
CA SER A 228 -37.06 19.02 -4.03
C SER A 228 -36.82 18.05 -5.20
N GLY A 229 -36.13 16.93 -4.97
CA GLY A 229 -35.88 15.90 -5.99
C GLY A 229 -34.44 15.39 -6.00
N ASP A 230 -34.12 14.69 -7.08
CA ASP A 230 -32.78 14.17 -7.36
C ASP A 230 -31.81 15.31 -7.72
N ILE A 231 -30.67 15.35 -7.03
CA ILE A 231 -29.58 16.30 -7.28
C ILE A 231 -28.58 15.66 -8.24
N TRP A 232 -28.23 14.40 -8.00
CA TRP A 232 -27.32 13.66 -8.86
C TRP A 232 -28.02 13.20 -10.12
N GLN A 233 -27.35 13.40 -11.25
CA GLN A 233 -27.86 13.03 -12.55
C GLN A 233 -26.79 12.29 -13.34
N ARG A 234 -27.23 11.38 -14.21
CA ARG A 234 -26.33 10.83 -15.22
C ARG A 234 -25.99 11.92 -16.22
N TRP A 235 -24.72 12.25 -16.30
CA TRP A 235 -24.28 13.38 -17.11
C TRP A 235 -24.57 13.12 -18.59
N GLY A 236 -25.45 13.92 -19.18
CA GLY A 236 -25.83 13.83 -20.58
C GLY A 236 -26.77 12.67 -20.94
N TRP A 237 -27.54 12.17 -19.98
CA TRP A 237 -28.52 11.11 -20.24
C TRP A 237 -29.75 11.60 -20.99
N ASP A 238 -30.25 12.80 -20.65
CA ASP A 238 -31.48 13.35 -21.22
C ASP A 238 -31.29 13.80 -22.68
N ASP A 239 -30.15 14.42 -22.98
CA ASP A 239 -29.77 14.86 -24.34
C ASP A 239 -29.04 13.77 -25.15
N LYS A 240 -28.83 12.59 -24.56
CA LYS A 240 -28.08 11.45 -25.12
C LYS A 240 -26.62 11.73 -25.44
N SER A 241 -26.05 12.84 -24.97
CA SER A 241 -24.62 13.12 -25.14
C SER A 241 -23.71 12.10 -24.43
N CYS A 242 -24.23 11.35 -23.45
CA CYS A 242 -23.47 10.30 -22.76
C CYS A 242 -22.96 9.20 -23.70
N ILE A 243 -23.67 8.90 -24.79
CA ILE A 243 -23.24 7.86 -25.74
C ILE A 243 -22.00 8.27 -26.54
N TYR A 244 -21.72 9.58 -26.69
CA TYR A 244 -20.48 10.05 -27.30
C TYR A 244 -19.26 9.78 -26.41
N ARG A 245 -19.49 9.59 -25.10
CA ARG A 245 -18.44 9.34 -24.10
C ARG A 245 -18.27 7.86 -23.74
N GLY A 246 -19.00 6.96 -24.41
CA GLY A 246 -18.99 5.54 -24.07
C GLY A 246 -19.69 5.20 -22.75
N ASP A 247 -20.46 6.15 -22.17
CA ASP A 247 -21.19 5.91 -20.93
C ASP A 247 -22.29 4.86 -21.16
N ILE A 248 -22.24 3.78 -20.38
CA ILE A 248 -23.10 2.61 -20.53
C ILE A 248 -24.58 2.98 -20.60
N VAL A 249 -25.29 2.45 -21.57
CA VAL A 249 -26.72 2.73 -21.70
C VAL A 249 -27.54 1.95 -20.65
N GLY A 250 -28.48 2.66 -20.04
CA GLY A 250 -29.32 2.12 -18.98
C GLY A 250 -30.49 1.28 -19.52
N GLN A 251 -31.01 0.36 -18.70
CA GLN A 251 -32.27 -0.33 -18.94
C GLN A 251 -33.43 0.41 -18.22
N GLU A 252 -33.39 1.75 -18.24
CA GLU A 252 -34.21 2.65 -17.41
C GLU A 252 -35.67 2.80 -17.87
N THR A 253 -36.17 1.86 -18.68
CA THR A 253 -37.57 1.81 -19.11
C THR A 253 -38.52 1.38 -17.98
N ALA A 254 -38.01 0.71 -16.95
CA ALA A 254 -38.78 0.31 -15.78
C ALA A 254 -38.54 1.29 -14.62
N ALA A 255 -39.63 1.75 -13.98
CA ALA A 255 -39.58 2.72 -12.88
C ALA A 255 -38.75 2.23 -11.67
N ASN A 256 -38.60 0.91 -11.52
CA ASN A 256 -37.80 0.28 -10.48
C ASN A 256 -36.36 -0.06 -10.91
N ARG A 257 -35.90 0.46 -12.05
CA ARG A 257 -34.56 0.23 -12.62
C ARG A 257 -33.74 1.48 -12.93
N GLN A 258 -34.22 2.64 -12.49
CA GLN A 258 -33.70 3.96 -12.86
C GLN A 258 -32.44 4.34 -12.07
N PHE A 259 -31.62 5.22 -12.64
CA PHE A 259 -30.41 5.72 -11.97
C PHE A 259 -30.69 6.36 -10.61
N ARG A 260 -31.78 7.11 -10.49
CA ARG A 260 -32.17 7.78 -9.22
C ARG A 260 -32.34 6.84 -8.02
N LEU A 261 -32.38 5.53 -8.24
CA LEU A 261 -32.51 4.54 -7.17
C LEU A 261 -31.18 4.36 -6.41
N ILE A 262 -30.04 4.73 -6.99
CA ILE A 262 -28.75 4.62 -6.29
C ILE A 262 -28.61 5.59 -5.12
N HIS A 263 -29.53 6.53 -4.93
CA HIS A 263 -29.48 7.52 -3.85
C HIS A 263 -30.85 7.68 -3.20
N ASP A 264 -31.60 6.57 -3.11
CA ASP A 264 -32.95 6.54 -2.52
C ASP A 264 -32.98 6.08 -1.05
N GLY A 265 -31.84 5.67 -0.51
CA GLY A 265 -31.66 5.19 0.86
C GLY A 265 -31.81 3.67 1.03
N ASN A 266 -32.13 2.92 -0.02
CA ASN A 266 -32.33 1.47 0.04
C ASN A 266 -31.04 0.69 -0.26
N THR A 267 -30.28 0.40 0.79
CA THR A 267 -28.97 -0.25 0.69
C THR A 267 -28.98 -1.74 0.33
N TRP A 268 -30.05 -2.49 0.60
CA TRP A 268 -30.07 -3.95 0.36
C TRP A 268 -31.42 -4.42 -0.19
N ASN A 269 -31.68 -4.11 -1.46
CA ASN A 269 -33.00 -4.28 -2.07
C ASN A 269 -32.97 -5.18 -3.33
N ASN A 270 -34.05 -5.94 -3.56
CA ASN A 270 -34.26 -6.79 -4.75
C ASN A 270 -35.53 -6.39 -5.53
N SER A 271 -36.14 -5.26 -5.20
CA SER A 271 -37.35 -4.71 -5.83
C SER A 271 -37.06 -3.43 -6.60
N THR A 272 -36.12 -2.61 -6.13
CA THR A 272 -35.62 -1.38 -6.77
C THR A 272 -34.09 -1.36 -6.74
N TRP A 273 -33.46 -1.10 -7.88
CA TRP A 273 -32.01 -0.95 -8.04
C TRP A 273 -31.73 -0.29 -9.39
N TRP A 274 -30.62 0.39 -9.60
CA TRP A 274 -30.22 0.82 -10.95
C TRP A 274 -29.73 -0.36 -11.77
N HIS A 275 -30.28 -0.54 -12.98
CA HIS A 275 -29.90 -1.63 -13.89
C HIS A 275 -29.51 -1.12 -15.27
N THR A 276 -28.31 -1.47 -15.72
CA THR A 276 -27.86 -1.19 -17.09
C THR A 276 -28.07 -2.37 -18.03
N LYS A 277 -28.12 -2.09 -19.34
CA LYS A 277 -28.03 -3.14 -20.36
C LYS A 277 -26.59 -3.65 -20.47
N GLY A 278 -26.40 -4.77 -21.16
CA GLY A 278 -25.05 -5.18 -21.54
C GLY A 278 -24.44 -4.11 -22.44
N ASN A 279 -23.18 -3.75 -22.23
CA ASN A 279 -22.53 -2.67 -22.96
C ASN A 279 -22.08 -3.13 -24.35
N LYS A 280 -22.96 -3.02 -25.35
CA LYS A 280 -22.68 -3.43 -26.71
C LYS A 280 -22.18 -2.25 -27.53
N LEU A 281 -21.21 -2.49 -28.41
CA LEU A 281 -20.69 -1.43 -29.29
C LEU A 281 -21.79 -0.79 -30.17
N SER A 282 -22.81 -1.56 -30.53
CA SER A 282 -23.98 -1.10 -31.29
C SER A 282 -24.88 -0.13 -30.54
N ASP A 283 -24.74 -0.01 -29.22
CA ASP A 283 -25.42 1.05 -28.45
C ASP A 283 -24.80 2.43 -28.74
N PHE A 284 -23.60 2.47 -29.33
CA PHE A 284 -22.84 3.69 -29.57
C PHE A 284 -22.72 4.01 -31.07
N ILE A 285 -22.33 3.05 -31.91
CA ILE A 285 -22.10 3.27 -33.34
C ILE A 285 -22.91 2.30 -34.22
N ASP A 286 -23.34 2.77 -35.38
CA ASP A 286 -24.08 1.98 -36.37
C ASP A 286 -23.08 1.17 -37.23
N TRP A 287 -22.53 0.08 -36.70
CA TRP A 287 -21.50 -0.75 -37.37
C TRP A 287 -21.98 -2.20 -37.65
N PRO A 288 -21.62 -2.83 -38.79
CA PRO A 288 -22.13 -4.15 -39.19
C PRO A 288 -21.78 -5.36 -38.30
N ASN A 289 -21.01 -5.20 -37.22
CA ASN A 289 -20.71 -6.26 -36.25
C ASN A 289 -21.26 -5.90 -34.85
N ALA A 290 -22.57 -5.74 -34.79
CA ALA A 290 -23.34 -5.10 -33.74
C ALA A 290 -23.40 -5.81 -32.36
N GLU A 291 -22.52 -6.77 -32.05
CA GLU A 291 -22.65 -7.59 -30.82
C GLU A 291 -21.41 -7.68 -29.91
N TYR A 292 -20.30 -7.00 -30.22
CA TYR A 292 -19.16 -6.97 -29.31
C TYR A 292 -19.55 -6.31 -27.98
N THR A 293 -19.28 -7.02 -26.88
CA THR A 293 -19.31 -6.42 -25.55
C THR A 293 -18.03 -5.62 -25.37
N VAL A 294 -18.13 -4.31 -25.11
CA VAL A 294 -16.98 -3.43 -24.96
C VAL A 294 -16.71 -3.12 -23.49
N MET A 295 -15.44 -3.16 -23.11
CA MET A 295 -14.91 -2.95 -21.77
C MET A 295 -13.68 -2.03 -21.86
N PRO A 296 -13.41 -1.18 -20.85
CA PRO A 296 -14.13 -1.04 -19.58
C PRO A 296 -15.53 -0.41 -19.73
N LEU A 297 -16.38 -0.54 -18.71
CA LEU A 297 -17.66 0.19 -18.68
C LEU A 297 -17.44 1.59 -18.12
N TYR A 298 -18.11 2.57 -18.69
CA TYR A 298 -18.06 3.94 -18.18
C TYR A 298 -19.43 4.39 -17.69
N PHE A 299 -19.48 5.20 -16.64
CA PHE A 299 -20.62 6.07 -16.40
C PHE A 299 -20.16 7.31 -15.64
N THR A 300 -20.81 8.43 -15.91
CA THR A 300 -20.47 9.72 -15.30
C THR A 300 -21.67 10.32 -14.58
N ILE A 301 -21.44 10.77 -13.35
CA ILE A 301 -22.41 11.46 -12.52
C ILE A 301 -22.09 12.96 -12.54
N ASP A 302 -23.09 13.78 -12.87
CA ASP A 302 -23.10 15.18 -12.49
C ASP A 302 -23.63 15.26 -11.06
N MET A 303 -22.77 15.63 -10.12
CA MET A 303 -23.08 15.67 -8.69
C MET A 303 -23.95 16.89 -8.33
N GLY A 304 -24.24 17.77 -9.29
CA GLY A 304 -25.07 18.97 -9.14
C GLY A 304 -24.40 20.11 -8.37
N LYS A 305 -23.48 19.80 -7.47
CA LYS A 305 -22.64 20.75 -6.72
C LYS A 305 -21.21 20.23 -6.63
N LYS A 306 -20.28 21.15 -6.43
CA LYS A 306 -18.88 20.85 -6.16
C LYS A 306 -18.72 20.32 -4.72
N ALA A 307 -17.97 19.25 -4.57
CA ALA A 307 -17.55 18.73 -3.27
C ALA A 307 -16.16 18.10 -3.40
N SER A 308 -15.38 18.12 -2.32
CA SER A 308 -14.24 17.20 -2.20
C SER A 308 -14.72 15.90 -1.56
N TYR A 309 -14.10 14.77 -1.90
CA TYR A 309 -14.59 13.44 -1.54
C TYR A 309 -13.57 12.69 -0.69
N SER A 310 -14.03 12.07 0.39
CA SER A 310 -13.20 11.27 1.31
C SER A 310 -13.28 9.78 1.00
N ARG A 311 -14.49 9.31 0.72
CA ARG A 311 -14.82 7.92 0.45
C ARG A 311 -16.16 7.82 -0.24
N LEU A 312 -16.39 6.69 -0.88
CA LEU A 312 -17.71 6.25 -1.28
C LEU A 312 -18.04 4.90 -0.65
N ARG A 313 -19.31 4.56 -0.68
CA ARG A 313 -19.77 3.21 -0.39
C ARG A 313 -20.85 2.84 -1.38
N TYR A 314 -20.76 1.65 -1.93
CA TYR A 314 -21.73 1.16 -2.90
C TYR A 314 -22.31 -0.18 -2.46
N TRP A 315 -23.59 -0.37 -2.76
CA TRP A 315 -24.31 -1.60 -2.47
C TRP A 315 -24.85 -2.19 -3.74
N MET A 316 -24.60 -3.47 -3.93
CA MET A 316 -25.18 -4.22 -5.02
C MET A 316 -26.66 -4.55 -4.78
N ARG A 317 -27.34 -5.00 -5.82
CA ARG A 317 -28.66 -5.63 -5.70
C ARG A 317 -28.63 -6.84 -4.76
N SER A 318 -29.58 -6.91 -3.83
CA SER A 318 -29.79 -8.09 -2.99
C SER A 318 -30.22 -9.30 -3.84
N ARG A 319 -29.50 -10.42 -3.73
CA ARG A 319 -29.80 -11.69 -4.44
C ARG A 319 -29.55 -12.90 -3.55
N SER A 320 -30.12 -14.03 -3.95
CA SER A 320 -29.80 -15.37 -3.46
C SER A 320 -29.31 -16.22 -4.64
N PRO A 321 -28.10 -16.79 -4.61
CA PRO A 321 -27.10 -16.68 -3.53
C PRO A 321 -26.60 -15.22 -3.34
N ILE A 322 -26.15 -14.88 -2.13
CA ILE A 322 -25.60 -13.56 -1.81
C ILE A 322 -24.37 -13.30 -2.69
N PHE A 323 -24.09 -12.04 -2.99
CA PHE A 323 -22.99 -11.63 -3.87
C PHE A 323 -23.18 -12.03 -5.34
N SER A 324 -24.25 -12.72 -5.75
CA SER A 324 -24.46 -13.15 -7.15
C SER A 324 -25.02 -12.10 -8.12
N ALA A 325 -25.25 -10.85 -7.69
CA ALA A 325 -25.71 -9.80 -8.61
C ALA A 325 -24.55 -9.28 -9.48
N GLN A 326 -24.87 -8.79 -10.68
CA GLN A 326 -23.91 -8.16 -11.58
C GLN A 326 -23.51 -6.78 -11.04
N THR A 327 -22.47 -6.74 -10.23
CA THR A 327 -21.86 -5.50 -9.72
C THR A 327 -20.43 -5.39 -10.22
N PHE A 328 -19.87 -4.20 -10.21
CA PHE A 328 -18.45 -3.99 -10.46
C PHE A 328 -17.61 -4.42 -9.26
N THR A 329 -16.47 -5.05 -9.54
CA THR A 329 -15.52 -5.61 -8.56
C THR A 329 -14.12 -5.05 -8.75
N SER A 330 -13.83 -4.42 -9.89
CA SER A 330 -12.61 -3.64 -10.11
C SER A 330 -12.95 -2.39 -10.91
N PHE A 331 -12.59 -1.21 -10.39
CA PHE A 331 -12.90 0.06 -11.03
C PHE A 331 -12.02 1.22 -10.54
N GLU A 332 -11.94 2.25 -11.37
CA GLU A 332 -11.34 3.54 -11.04
C GLU A 332 -12.46 4.60 -10.87
N VAL A 333 -12.20 5.60 -10.03
CA VAL A 333 -13.05 6.79 -9.89
C VAL A 333 -12.23 8.02 -10.26
N TRP A 334 -12.80 8.87 -11.09
CA TRP A 334 -12.15 10.08 -11.60
C TRP A 334 -13.02 11.31 -11.38
N GLY A 335 -12.39 12.45 -11.12
CA GLY A 335 -13.05 13.73 -10.87
C GLY A 335 -12.61 14.83 -11.83
N THR A 336 -13.54 15.68 -12.26
CA THR A 336 -13.21 16.96 -12.91
C THR A 336 -14.27 18.04 -12.62
N ASN A 337 -13.91 19.29 -12.87
CA ASN A 337 -14.85 20.41 -12.96
C ASN A 337 -15.06 20.88 -14.40
N ASN A 338 -14.17 20.53 -15.31
CA ASN A 338 -14.09 21.12 -16.65
C ASN A 338 -14.00 20.03 -17.71
N PRO A 339 -15.03 19.17 -17.84
CA PRO A 339 -14.99 18.12 -18.84
C PRO A 339 -14.96 18.75 -20.25
N LYS A 340 -14.12 18.22 -21.13
CA LYS A 340 -13.95 18.74 -22.48
C LYS A 340 -15.26 18.68 -23.29
N PRO A 341 -15.71 19.76 -23.94
CA PRO A 341 -16.92 19.76 -24.74
C PRO A 341 -16.81 18.81 -25.96
N LEU A 342 -17.89 18.09 -26.27
CA LEU A 342 -17.90 17.10 -27.36
C LEU A 342 -17.51 17.68 -28.73
N ASN A 343 -17.89 18.93 -29.00
CA ASN A 343 -17.60 19.62 -30.25
C ASN A 343 -16.15 20.17 -30.35
N GLN A 344 -15.35 20.02 -29.30
CA GLN A 344 -13.93 20.41 -29.28
C GLN A 344 -12.99 19.20 -29.36
N ILE A 345 -13.54 18.00 -29.57
CA ILE A 345 -12.81 16.75 -29.68
C ILE A 345 -12.85 16.31 -31.14
N GLY A 346 -11.68 16.32 -31.80
CA GLY A 346 -11.58 16.01 -33.22
C GLY A 346 -12.48 16.93 -34.05
N ASP A 347 -13.30 16.35 -34.92
CA ASP A 347 -14.34 17.07 -35.68
C ASP A 347 -15.70 17.17 -34.97
N GLY A 348 -15.80 16.67 -33.73
CA GLY A 348 -17.04 16.60 -32.95
C GLY A 348 -17.93 15.39 -33.29
N SER A 349 -17.48 14.50 -34.17
CA SER A 349 -18.17 13.24 -34.48
C SER A 349 -18.22 12.32 -33.26
N LYS A 350 -19.10 11.31 -33.35
CA LYS A 350 -19.22 10.32 -32.28
C LYS A 350 -17.98 9.43 -32.22
N GLU A 351 -17.40 9.12 -33.37
CA GLU A 351 -16.20 8.32 -33.53
C GLU A 351 -15.00 8.98 -32.86
N ASP A 352 -14.75 10.27 -33.12
CA ASP A 352 -13.65 11.02 -32.48
C ASP A 352 -13.86 11.16 -30.97
N ASN A 353 -15.10 11.37 -30.54
CA ASN A 353 -15.42 11.42 -29.11
C ASN A 353 -15.21 10.07 -28.42
N LEU A 354 -15.69 8.96 -29.00
CA LEU A 354 -15.49 7.62 -28.44
C LEU A 354 -14.01 7.25 -28.39
N LYS A 355 -13.24 7.64 -29.41
CA LYS A 355 -11.79 7.50 -29.42
C LYS A 355 -11.14 8.25 -28.24
N TYR A 356 -11.52 9.50 -27.98
CA TYR A 356 -10.96 10.29 -26.89
C TYR A 356 -11.42 9.82 -25.50
N TRP A 357 -12.70 9.45 -25.33
CA TRP A 357 -13.34 9.18 -24.03
C TRP A 357 -13.22 7.73 -23.54
N THR A 358 -12.71 6.83 -24.37
CA THR A 358 -12.59 5.40 -24.05
C THR A 358 -11.21 4.88 -24.40
N GLU A 359 -10.83 3.73 -23.85
CA GLU A 359 -9.69 2.92 -24.29
C GLU A 359 -10.15 1.70 -25.12
N TRP A 360 -11.40 1.69 -25.60
CA TRP A 360 -11.95 0.56 -26.36
C TRP A 360 -11.18 0.35 -27.65
N PRO A 361 -10.52 -0.82 -27.84
CA PRO A 361 -9.77 -1.09 -29.06
C PRO A 361 -10.63 -1.01 -30.33
N GLU A 362 -11.93 -1.32 -30.23
CA GLU A 362 -12.88 -1.36 -31.35
C GLU A 362 -13.11 0.00 -32.01
N VAL A 363 -12.84 1.10 -31.29
CA VAL A 363 -12.94 2.49 -31.79
C VAL A 363 -11.60 3.20 -31.79
N ASN A 364 -10.49 2.46 -31.67
CA ASN A 364 -9.14 2.99 -31.48
C ASN A 364 -9.02 3.93 -30.28
N GLY A 365 -9.72 3.62 -29.19
CA GLY A 365 -9.75 4.40 -27.96
C GLY A 365 -8.36 4.71 -27.41
N THR A 366 -8.16 5.95 -26.94
CA THR A 366 -6.88 6.45 -26.43
C THR A 366 -6.92 6.81 -24.95
N ASP A 367 -8.10 6.91 -24.35
CA ASP A 367 -8.30 7.38 -22.97
C ASP A 367 -7.68 8.76 -22.68
N GLU A 368 -7.51 9.60 -23.72
CA GLU A 368 -6.89 10.93 -23.64
C GLU A 368 -7.59 11.86 -22.65
N TRP A 369 -8.88 11.64 -22.38
CA TRP A 369 -9.65 12.35 -21.37
C TRP A 369 -9.02 12.30 -19.97
N LYS A 370 -8.25 11.25 -19.65
CA LYS A 370 -7.57 11.12 -18.34
C LYS A 370 -6.54 12.24 -18.08
N ASN A 371 -6.09 12.96 -19.11
CA ASN A 371 -5.21 14.12 -18.92
C ASN A 371 -5.94 15.34 -18.35
N ASP A 372 -7.28 15.37 -18.46
CA ASP A 372 -8.14 16.49 -18.02
C ASP A 372 -8.92 16.15 -16.72
N TRP A 373 -8.63 15.00 -16.11
CA TRP A 373 -9.34 14.44 -14.96
C TRP A 373 -8.35 13.89 -13.93
N GLU A 374 -8.72 13.97 -12.66
CA GLU A 374 -7.91 13.47 -11.55
C GLU A 374 -8.38 12.09 -11.10
N LYS A 375 -7.45 11.14 -10.89
CA LYS A 375 -7.80 9.79 -10.42
C LYS A 375 -8.01 9.81 -8.91
N LEU A 376 -9.27 9.76 -8.48
CA LEU A 376 -9.66 9.83 -7.08
C LEU A 376 -9.60 8.48 -6.37
N ALA A 377 -9.82 7.37 -7.07
CA ALA A 377 -9.70 6.03 -6.46
C ALA A 377 -9.38 4.96 -7.50
N ASP A 378 -8.79 3.87 -7.03
CA ASP A 378 -8.49 2.65 -7.79
C ASP A 378 -8.75 1.46 -6.86
N PHE A 379 -9.82 0.71 -7.13
CA PHE A 379 -10.35 -0.26 -6.18
C PHE A 379 -10.53 -1.62 -6.82
N LYS A 380 -10.05 -2.66 -6.11
CA LYS A 380 -10.34 -4.07 -6.39
C LYS A 380 -10.93 -4.73 -5.16
N LEU A 381 -12.15 -5.24 -5.31
CA LEU A 381 -12.90 -5.89 -4.25
C LEU A 381 -12.22 -7.21 -3.86
N THR A 382 -11.93 -7.33 -2.55
CA THR A 382 -11.52 -8.59 -1.93
C THR A 382 -12.44 -8.86 -0.75
N LEU A 383 -13.05 -10.05 -0.72
CA LEU A 383 -13.85 -10.46 0.42
C LEU A 383 -12.96 -10.87 1.60
N PRO A 384 -13.41 -10.74 2.86
CA PRO A 384 -12.64 -11.15 4.05
C PRO A 384 -12.04 -12.57 3.95
N SER A 385 -12.79 -13.53 3.43
CA SER A 385 -12.30 -14.91 3.24
C SER A 385 -11.43 -15.11 1.99
N GLY A 386 -11.38 -14.12 1.10
CA GLY A 386 -10.81 -14.25 -0.24
C GLY A 386 -11.69 -15.01 -1.24
N ALA A 387 -12.91 -15.40 -0.86
CA ALA A 387 -13.83 -16.11 -1.75
C ALA A 387 -14.23 -15.25 -2.98
N THR A 388 -14.32 -15.90 -4.13
CA THR A 388 -14.85 -15.30 -5.36
C THR A 388 -16.16 -15.94 -5.80
N ASP A 389 -16.42 -17.19 -5.38
CA ASP A 389 -17.64 -17.94 -5.64
C ASP A 389 -18.74 -17.61 -4.59
N PRO A 390 -19.97 -17.22 -5.00
CA PRO A 390 -21.10 -16.97 -4.10
C PRO A 390 -21.48 -18.15 -3.21
N ASN A 391 -21.13 -19.36 -3.61
CA ASN A 391 -21.47 -20.59 -2.89
C ASN A 391 -20.45 -20.94 -1.80
N LEU A 392 -19.32 -20.23 -1.74
CA LEU A 392 -18.23 -20.46 -0.79
C LEU A 392 -18.11 -19.32 0.25
N LEU A 393 -19.13 -18.47 0.36
CA LEU A 393 -19.12 -17.35 1.29
C LEU A 393 -19.20 -17.81 2.75
N THR A 394 -18.38 -17.20 3.58
CA THR A 394 -18.47 -17.29 5.03
C THR A 394 -19.57 -16.36 5.57
N ASN A 395 -19.86 -16.47 6.87
CA ASN A 395 -20.75 -15.52 7.54
C ASN A 395 -20.18 -14.10 7.53
N GLU A 396 -18.87 -13.95 7.71
CA GLU A 396 -18.16 -12.66 7.67
C GLU A 396 -18.29 -12.00 6.29
N ASP A 397 -18.11 -12.78 5.20
CA ASP A 397 -18.33 -12.27 3.85
C ASP A 397 -19.78 -11.82 3.63
N THR A 398 -20.74 -12.57 4.19
CA THR A 398 -22.16 -12.25 4.08
C THR A 398 -22.49 -10.91 4.75
N GLU A 399 -21.92 -10.67 5.94
CA GLU A 399 -22.09 -9.40 6.66
C GLU A 399 -21.40 -8.26 5.92
N PHE A 400 -20.18 -8.47 5.44
CA PHE A 400 -19.43 -7.51 4.65
C PHE A 400 -20.17 -7.07 3.38
N VAL A 401 -20.68 -8.03 2.59
CA VAL A 401 -21.45 -7.74 1.37
C VAL A 401 -22.74 -6.95 1.68
N LYS A 402 -23.45 -7.28 2.76
CA LYS A 402 -24.65 -6.54 3.19
C LYS A 402 -24.35 -5.14 3.70
N ALA A 403 -23.20 -4.95 4.35
CA ALA A 403 -22.74 -3.66 4.85
C ALA A 403 -22.38 -2.67 3.74
N GLY A 404 -22.14 -3.17 2.53
CA GLY A 404 -21.73 -2.40 1.36
C GLY A 404 -20.22 -2.28 1.26
N PHE A 405 -19.74 -1.98 0.07
CA PHE A 405 -18.32 -1.94 -0.24
C PHE A 405 -17.82 -0.50 -0.14
N GLU A 406 -16.99 -0.23 0.86
CA GLU A 406 -16.37 1.08 1.06
C GLU A 406 -15.11 1.22 0.22
N VAL A 407 -14.95 2.39 -0.38
CA VAL A 407 -13.79 2.76 -1.19
C VAL A 407 -13.29 4.11 -0.70
N GLU A 408 -12.05 4.13 -0.22
CA GLU A 408 -11.38 5.37 0.16
C GLU A 408 -10.94 6.14 -1.09
N MET A 409 -11.12 7.46 -1.07
CA MET A 409 -10.56 8.35 -2.08
C MET A 409 -9.12 8.70 -1.73
N ASP A 410 -8.34 9.06 -2.74
CA ASP A 410 -6.97 9.49 -2.57
C ASP A 410 -6.95 10.81 -1.78
N PRO A 411 -6.39 10.80 -0.56
CA PRO A 411 -6.40 11.94 0.33
C PRO A 411 -5.61 13.14 -0.21
N GLN A 412 -4.79 12.98 -1.25
CA GLN A 412 -4.15 14.12 -1.92
C GLN A 412 -5.18 15.12 -2.47
N TYR A 413 -6.35 14.64 -2.87
CA TYR A 413 -7.44 15.45 -3.41
C TYR A 413 -8.47 15.85 -2.35
N ALA A 414 -8.21 15.64 -1.06
CA ALA A 414 -9.17 15.91 0.02
C ALA A 414 -9.63 17.38 0.09
N ASN A 415 -8.79 18.31 -0.38
CA ASN A 415 -9.10 19.74 -0.46
C ASN A 415 -9.60 20.20 -1.84
N GLU A 416 -9.58 19.33 -2.84
CA GLU A 416 -9.94 19.69 -4.21
C GLU A 416 -11.40 19.33 -4.51
N PRO A 417 -12.23 20.31 -4.89
CA PRO A 417 -13.62 20.02 -5.24
C PRO A 417 -13.76 19.47 -6.65
N PHE A 418 -14.65 18.52 -6.84
CA PHE A 418 -15.08 18.04 -8.16
C PHE A 418 -16.61 18.06 -8.27
N ARG A 419 -17.11 18.22 -9.49
CA ARG A 419 -18.56 18.14 -9.78
C ARG A 419 -18.89 16.93 -10.63
N TYR A 420 -18.05 16.57 -11.58
CA TYR A 420 -18.27 15.43 -12.45
C TYR A 420 -17.44 14.26 -11.96
N ILE A 421 -18.11 13.14 -11.65
CA ILE A 421 -17.46 11.92 -11.15
C ILE A 421 -17.68 10.81 -12.17
N ARG A 422 -16.60 10.30 -12.74
CA ARG A 422 -16.61 9.26 -13.77
C ARG A 422 -16.07 7.96 -13.18
N PHE A 423 -16.78 6.88 -13.42
CA PHE A 423 -16.37 5.53 -13.07
C PHE A 423 -15.83 4.83 -14.31
N VAL A 424 -14.67 4.17 -14.18
CA VAL A 424 -14.08 3.30 -15.19
C VAL A 424 -14.07 1.88 -14.62
N ILE A 425 -15.04 1.07 -15.03
CA ILE A 425 -15.23 -0.29 -14.50
C ILE A 425 -14.44 -1.28 -15.34
N ARG A 426 -13.42 -1.87 -14.72
CA ARG A 426 -12.50 -2.83 -15.31
C ARG A 426 -13.04 -4.25 -15.26
N GLU A 427 -13.65 -4.63 -14.14
CA GLU A 427 -14.19 -5.96 -13.92
C GLU A 427 -15.61 -5.86 -13.34
N CYS A 428 -16.54 -6.60 -13.96
CA CYS A 428 -17.86 -6.86 -13.42
C CYS A 428 -17.97 -8.34 -13.07
N ARG A 429 -18.86 -8.65 -12.12
CA ARG A 429 -19.25 -10.03 -11.88
C ARG A 429 -19.90 -10.63 -13.13
N GLU A 430 -19.36 -11.75 -13.60
CA GLU A 430 -19.88 -12.54 -14.72
C GLU A 430 -21.34 -12.97 -14.53
N PRO A 431 -22.09 -13.24 -15.63
CA PRO A 431 -21.61 -13.44 -17.01
C PRO A 431 -21.82 -12.25 -17.96
N SER A 432 -22.06 -11.02 -17.47
CA SER A 432 -22.38 -9.90 -18.35
C SER A 432 -21.80 -8.56 -17.88
N ALA A 433 -21.36 -7.73 -18.83
CA ALA A 433 -20.91 -6.36 -18.60
C ALA A 433 -22.11 -5.43 -18.31
N GLN A 434 -22.68 -5.55 -17.12
CA GLN A 434 -23.83 -4.82 -16.61
C GLN A 434 -23.57 -4.33 -15.19
N ILE A 435 -24.36 -3.35 -14.76
CA ILE A 435 -24.34 -2.77 -13.42
C ILE A 435 -25.72 -2.99 -12.79
N GLN A 436 -25.74 -3.54 -11.58
CA GLN A 436 -26.89 -3.66 -10.70
C GLN A 436 -26.54 -3.11 -9.32
N LEU A 437 -26.90 -1.83 -9.11
CA LEU A 437 -26.55 -1.09 -7.91
C LEU A 437 -27.81 -0.68 -7.14
N SER A 438 -27.90 -1.03 -5.86
CA SER A 438 -29.01 -0.61 -5.01
C SER A 438 -28.79 0.79 -4.46
N GLU A 439 -27.56 1.10 -4.02
CA GLU A 439 -27.24 2.37 -3.38
C GLU A 439 -25.78 2.75 -3.65
N LEU A 440 -25.51 4.05 -3.71
CA LEU A 440 -24.22 4.69 -3.79
C LEU A 440 -24.26 5.90 -2.85
N LYS A 441 -23.31 5.96 -1.93
CA LYS A 441 -23.13 7.09 -1.02
C LYS A 441 -21.73 7.64 -1.16
N PHE A 442 -21.62 8.96 -1.03
CA PHE A 442 -20.36 9.67 -0.98
C PHE A 442 -20.27 10.43 0.33
N TRP A 443 -19.06 10.54 0.86
CA TRP A 443 -18.74 11.40 1.98
C TRP A 443 -17.63 12.37 1.58
N GLY A 444 -17.58 13.51 2.27
CA GLY A 444 -16.60 14.56 2.02
C GLY A 444 -17.08 15.89 2.55
N ALA A 445 -16.84 16.97 1.81
CA ALA A 445 -17.35 18.30 2.16
C ALA A 445 -17.76 19.07 0.91
N TYR A 446 -18.91 19.74 0.97
CA TYR A 446 -19.29 20.69 -0.06
C TYR A 446 -18.29 21.86 -0.10
N LYS A 447 -18.02 22.36 -1.30
CA LYS A 447 -17.21 23.57 -1.53
C LYS A 447 -18.03 24.56 -2.35
N GLU A 448 -17.90 25.84 -2.01
CA GLU A 448 -18.56 26.94 -2.72
C GLU A 448 -18.01 27.15 -4.14
#